data_AF-A0AAW2N7Q6-F1
#
_entry.id   AF-A0AAW2N7Q6-F1
#
_cell.length_a   1.000
_cell.length_b   1.000
_cell.length_c   1.000
_cell.angle_alpha   90.00
_cell.angle_beta   90.00
_cell.angle_gamma   90.00
#
_symmetry.space_group_name_H-M   'P 1'
#
loop_
_entity.id
_entity.type
_entity.pdbx_description
1 polymer ?
#
loop_
_entity_poly.entity_id
_entity_poly.type
_entity_poly.pdbx_seq_one_letter_code
_entity_poly.pdbx_strand_id
1 'polypeptide(L)'
;MAIQKTHQKVKLSKPRSPIFVLTASVACIALLYLVSSLLSTPRSMRSLVTDPKNRHSLHDKYLYWGNRIDCPGKHCDSCEGLGHQESSLRCALEEALFLGRTFVMPSGMCINPIHNKKGILHQSSDMVSEERWAASSCAMDSLYDLDLISDTIPVILDNSKMWHHVLTTSMKLGSRGIAHVQGVSRADLKEKSLYSNLLLINRTASPLSWQVYNF
;
A
#
# COMPACT_ATOMS: atom_id res chain seq x y z
N MET A 1 -86.97 -30.86 27.52
CA MET A 1 -85.57 -30.49 27.26
C MET A 1 -84.95 -31.53 26.33
N ALA A 2 -84.56 -31.14 25.12
CA ALA A 2 -83.70 -31.93 24.25
C ALA A 2 -82.74 -30.95 23.56
N ILE A 3 -81.44 -31.14 23.78
CA ILE A 3 -80.36 -30.25 23.31
C ILE A 3 -79.88 -30.74 21.95
N GLN A 4 -80.11 -29.95 20.89
CA GLN A 4 -79.47 -30.18 19.59
C GLN A 4 -78.00 -29.74 19.65
N LYS A 5 -77.08 -30.68 19.44
CA LYS A 5 -75.65 -30.40 19.20
C LYS A 5 -75.46 -29.95 17.75
N THR A 6 -75.07 -28.70 17.55
CA THR A 6 -74.57 -28.19 16.26
C THR A 6 -73.13 -28.62 16.04
N HIS A 7 -72.88 -29.42 15.00
CA HIS A 7 -71.55 -29.70 14.46
C HIS A 7 -71.00 -28.46 13.74
N GLN A 8 -69.89 -27.89 14.23
CA GLN A 8 -69.11 -26.88 13.49
C GLN A 8 -68.36 -27.55 12.32
N LYS A 9 -68.58 -27.06 11.10
CA LYS A 9 -67.74 -27.38 9.93
C LYS A 9 -66.40 -26.64 10.05
N VAL A 10 -65.30 -27.39 10.05
CA VAL A 10 -63.93 -26.87 9.91
C VAL A 10 -63.77 -26.21 8.55
N LYS A 11 -63.37 -24.93 8.51
CA LYS A 11 -63.05 -24.21 7.26
C LYS A 11 -61.71 -24.72 6.72
N LEU A 12 -61.77 -25.44 5.60
CA LEU A 12 -60.60 -25.81 4.81
C LEU A 12 -60.05 -24.56 4.11
N SER A 13 -58.79 -24.19 4.38
CA SER A 13 -58.14 -23.03 3.74
C SER A 13 -57.98 -23.27 2.24
N LYS A 14 -58.48 -22.33 1.42
CA LYS A 14 -58.34 -22.36 -0.05
C LYS A 14 -56.87 -22.53 -0.47
N PRO A 15 -56.56 -23.39 -1.46
CA PRO A 15 -55.22 -23.49 -2.00
C PRO A 15 -54.85 -22.15 -2.64
N ARG A 16 -53.69 -21.61 -2.28
CA ARG A 16 -53.14 -20.42 -2.95
C ARG A 16 -52.99 -20.76 -4.43
N SER A 17 -53.48 -19.87 -5.30
CA SER A 17 -53.52 -20.10 -6.74
C SER A 17 -52.11 -20.43 -7.26
N PRO A 18 -51.95 -21.50 -8.06
CA PRO A 18 -50.65 -21.96 -8.56
C PRO A 18 -49.94 -20.90 -9.41
N ILE A 19 -50.69 -19.95 -9.97
CA ILE A 19 -50.16 -18.83 -10.75
C ILE A 19 -49.31 -17.89 -9.87
N PHE A 20 -49.73 -17.62 -8.63
CA PHE A 20 -48.96 -16.77 -7.71
C PHE A 20 -47.64 -17.41 -7.29
N VAL A 21 -47.63 -18.74 -7.14
CA VAL A 21 -46.41 -19.51 -6.81
C VAL A 21 -45.44 -19.48 -8.00
N LEU A 22 -45.98 -19.58 -9.23
CA LEU A 22 -45.18 -19.52 -10.45
C LEU A 22 -44.57 -18.13 -10.67
N THR A 23 -45.34 -17.06 -10.47
CA THR A 23 -44.81 -15.69 -10.60
C THR A 23 -43.76 -15.37 -9.55
N ALA A 24 -43.94 -15.83 -8.30
CA ALA A 24 -42.98 -15.61 -7.23
C ALA A 24 -41.66 -16.37 -7.48
N SER A 25 -41.73 -17.60 -8.01
CA SER A 25 -40.55 -18.39 -8.32
C SER A 25 -39.75 -17.80 -9.50
N VAL A 26 -40.41 -17.34 -10.55
CA VAL A 26 -39.74 -16.63 -11.66
C VAL A 26 -39.07 -15.34 -11.18
N ALA A 27 -39.73 -14.56 -10.32
CA ALA A 27 -39.15 -13.35 -9.75
C ALA A 27 -37.92 -13.64 -8.88
N CYS A 28 -37.96 -14.69 -8.04
CA CYS A 28 -36.81 -15.13 -7.25
C CYS A 28 -35.63 -15.56 -8.14
N ILE A 29 -35.89 -16.33 -9.20
CA ILE A 29 -34.84 -16.77 -10.12
C ILE A 29 -34.20 -15.56 -10.82
N ALA A 30 -34.99 -14.62 -11.30
CA ALA A 30 -34.48 -13.39 -11.91
C ALA A 30 -33.62 -12.56 -10.94
N LEU A 31 -34.05 -12.45 -9.67
CA LEU A 31 -33.28 -11.76 -8.63
C LEU A 31 -31.96 -12.47 -8.33
N LEU A 32 -31.97 -13.80 -8.27
CA LEU A 32 -30.75 -14.59 -8.07
C LEU A 32 -29.78 -14.42 -9.24
N TYR A 33 -30.25 -14.42 -10.49
CA TYR A 33 -29.40 -14.15 -11.66
C TYR A 33 -28.80 -12.75 -11.63
N LEU A 34 -29.58 -11.73 -11.23
CA LEU A 34 -29.06 -10.38 -11.05
C LEU A 34 -27.97 -10.34 -9.98
N VAL A 35 -28.23 -10.90 -8.79
CA VAL A 35 -27.23 -10.92 -7.70
C VAL A 35 -25.98 -11.70 -8.11
N SER A 36 -26.12 -12.87 -8.73
CA SER A 36 -24.99 -13.64 -9.25
C SER A 36 -24.21 -12.86 -10.30
N SER A 37 -24.86 -12.12 -11.20
CA SER A 37 -24.17 -11.28 -12.19
C SER A 37 -23.39 -10.13 -11.53
N LEU A 38 -23.90 -9.54 -10.44
CA LEU A 38 -23.18 -8.53 -9.67
C LEU A 38 -21.94 -9.13 -8.94
N LEU A 39 -22.06 -10.34 -8.40
CA LEU A 39 -20.96 -11.02 -7.70
C LEU A 39 -19.92 -11.64 -8.66
N SER A 40 -20.35 -12.06 -9.86
CA SER A 40 -19.50 -12.65 -10.90
C SER A 40 -18.86 -11.61 -11.82
N THR A 41 -19.04 -10.31 -11.57
CA THR A 41 -18.23 -9.30 -12.27
C THR A 41 -16.74 -9.57 -11.99
N PRO A 42 -15.92 -9.87 -13.02
CA PRO A 42 -14.50 -10.09 -12.80
C PRO A 42 -13.90 -8.83 -12.18
N ARG A 43 -13.10 -9.01 -11.12
CA ARG A 43 -12.40 -7.96 -10.35
C ARG A 43 -11.69 -6.94 -11.24
N SER A 44 -11.34 -7.34 -12.48
CA SER A 44 -10.75 -6.56 -13.55
C SER A 44 -11.59 -5.35 -14.03
N MET A 45 -12.92 -5.39 -14.03
CA MET A 45 -13.72 -4.23 -14.49
C MET A 45 -13.93 -3.15 -13.43
N ARG A 46 -13.69 -3.44 -12.13
CA ARG A 46 -13.74 -2.40 -11.09
C ARG A 46 -12.50 -1.50 -11.09
N SER A 47 -11.37 -1.92 -11.67
CA SER A 47 -10.19 -1.06 -11.78
C SER A 47 -10.30 -0.04 -12.92
N LEU A 48 -11.16 -0.28 -13.92
CA LEU A 48 -11.27 0.58 -15.10
C LEU A 48 -12.04 1.90 -14.85
N VAL A 49 -12.76 2.01 -13.73
CA VAL A 49 -13.54 3.22 -13.37
C VAL A 49 -12.80 4.12 -12.38
N THR A 50 -11.74 3.62 -11.73
CA THR A 50 -10.83 4.45 -10.95
C THR A 50 -9.59 4.72 -11.77
N ASP A 51 -9.52 5.89 -12.41
CA ASP A 51 -8.26 6.43 -12.90
C ASP A 51 -7.23 6.40 -11.75
N PRO A 52 -6.17 5.56 -11.83
CA PRO A 52 -5.21 5.40 -10.73
C PRO A 52 -4.39 6.67 -10.49
N LYS A 53 -4.43 7.65 -11.40
CA LYS A 53 -3.61 8.87 -11.31
C LYS A 53 -3.97 9.82 -10.17
N ASN A 54 -5.08 9.61 -9.44
CA ASN A 54 -5.59 10.61 -8.48
C ASN A 54 -6.09 10.03 -7.14
N ARG A 55 -5.53 8.91 -6.66
CA ARG A 55 -5.81 8.46 -5.27
C ARG A 55 -5.05 9.25 -4.19
N HIS A 56 -4.10 10.10 -4.57
CA HIS A 56 -3.31 10.88 -3.62
C HIS A 56 -4.01 12.19 -3.29
N SER A 57 -4.63 12.25 -2.11
CA SER A 57 -5.23 13.49 -1.61
C SER A 57 -4.16 14.35 -0.93
N LEU A 58 -4.35 15.67 -0.91
CA LEU A 58 -3.51 16.59 -0.13
C LEU A 58 -3.60 16.37 1.39
N HIS A 59 -4.53 15.53 1.86
CA HIS A 59 -4.61 15.07 3.26
C HIS A 59 -3.73 13.85 3.55
N ASP A 60 -3.15 13.23 2.52
CA ASP A 60 -2.34 12.05 2.70
C ASP A 60 -1.04 12.43 3.40
N LYS A 61 -0.63 11.56 4.31
CA LYS A 61 0.59 11.69 5.09
C LYS A 61 1.65 10.81 4.46
N TYR A 62 2.88 11.29 4.39
CA TYR A 62 3.96 10.67 3.64
C TYR A 62 5.05 10.15 4.57
N LEU A 63 5.65 9.03 4.18
CA LEU A 63 6.85 8.45 4.76
C LEU A 63 7.94 8.42 3.67
N TYR A 64 9.00 9.21 3.86
CA TYR A 64 10.15 9.21 2.97
C TYR A 64 11.31 8.43 3.59
N TRP A 65 11.83 7.47 2.83
CA TRP A 65 12.88 6.57 3.29
C TRP A 65 14.29 7.02 2.91
N GLY A 66 14.41 7.96 1.96
CA GLY A 66 15.66 8.31 1.33
C GLY A 66 15.62 8.03 -0.17
N ASN A 67 16.67 8.48 -0.87
CA ASN A 67 16.85 8.23 -2.30
C ASN A 67 17.51 6.87 -2.60
N ARG A 68 17.87 6.11 -1.55
CA ARG A 68 18.48 4.78 -1.63
C ARG A 68 17.80 3.89 -0.59
N ILE A 69 17.28 2.74 -1.02
CA ILE A 69 16.41 1.92 -0.18
C ILE A 69 17.16 1.16 0.93
N ASP A 70 18.36 0.68 0.61
CA ASP A 70 19.29 -0.01 1.50
C ASP A 70 20.08 0.91 2.40
N CYS A 71 20.05 2.21 2.08
CA CYS A 71 20.99 3.15 2.61
C CYS A 71 20.29 4.45 2.97
N PRO A 72 19.41 4.42 3.99
CA PRO A 72 18.69 5.61 4.37
C PRO A 72 19.59 6.65 5.05
N GLY A 73 20.90 6.48 5.28
CA GLY A 73 21.70 7.35 6.16
C GLY A 73 22.88 8.12 5.52
N LYS A 74 23.77 8.67 6.37
CA LYS A 74 24.90 9.55 5.99
C LYS A 74 26.22 8.84 5.59
N HIS A 75 26.22 7.52 5.43
CA HIS A 75 27.42 6.74 5.09
C HIS A 75 27.11 5.72 4.00
N CYS A 76 26.72 6.22 2.83
CA CYS A 76 26.22 5.44 1.72
C CYS A 76 27.14 5.51 0.51
N ASP A 77 28.43 5.34 0.75
CA ASP A 77 29.46 5.41 -0.29
C ASP A 77 29.37 4.24 -1.29
N SER A 78 28.61 3.18 -0.95
CA SER A 78 28.37 2.00 -1.79
C SER A 78 26.99 1.40 -1.58
N CYS A 79 26.36 0.84 -2.63
CA CYS A 79 25.15 0.04 -2.49
C CYS A 79 25.50 -1.29 -1.83
N GLU A 80 24.53 -1.83 -1.09
CA GLU A 80 24.57 -3.20 -0.63
C GLU A 80 23.99 -4.16 -1.67
N GLY A 81 24.17 -5.45 -1.46
CA GLY A 81 23.66 -6.47 -2.40
C GLY A 81 22.15 -6.42 -2.59
N LEU A 82 21.67 -6.95 -3.72
CA LEU A 82 20.26 -6.90 -4.10
C LEU A 82 19.34 -7.47 -3.00
N GLY A 83 19.72 -8.58 -2.38
CA GLY A 83 18.94 -9.16 -1.27
C GLY A 83 18.79 -8.23 -0.06
N HIS A 84 19.78 -7.38 0.22
CA HIS A 84 19.70 -6.37 1.28
C HIS A 84 18.83 -5.17 0.87
N GLN A 85 18.89 -4.76 -0.39
CA GLN A 85 18.00 -3.73 -0.93
C GLN A 85 16.54 -4.19 -0.90
N GLU A 86 16.26 -5.44 -1.30
CA GLU A 86 14.92 -6.02 -1.27
C GLU A 86 14.39 -6.20 0.16
N SER A 87 15.21 -6.64 1.10
CA SER A 87 14.80 -6.74 2.51
C SER A 87 14.51 -5.35 3.08
N SER A 88 15.35 -4.35 2.78
CA SER A 88 15.13 -2.96 3.19
C SER A 88 13.84 -2.38 2.61
N LEU A 89 13.54 -2.68 1.34
CA LEU A 89 12.28 -2.30 0.70
C LEU A 89 11.07 -2.87 1.44
N ARG A 90 11.10 -4.15 1.81
CA ARG A 90 10.02 -4.80 2.57
C ARG A 90 9.81 -4.14 3.93
N CYS A 91 10.90 -3.77 4.62
CA CYS A 91 10.82 -3.07 5.90
C CYS A 91 10.20 -1.68 5.74
N ALA A 92 10.59 -0.95 4.70
CA ALA A 92 10.06 0.38 4.41
C ALA A 92 8.56 0.36 4.07
N LEU A 93 8.14 -0.62 3.26
CA LEU A 93 6.75 -0.86 2.92
C LEU A 93 5.91 -1.23 4.16
N GLU A 94 6.41 -2.13 5.00
CA GLU A 94 5.73 -2.49 6.24
C GLU A 94 5.59 -1.30 7.19
N GLU A 95 6.61 -0.46 7.33
CA GLU A 95 6.53 0.72 8.20
C GLU A 95 5.52 1.74 7.65
N ALA A 96 5.48 1.94 6.33
CA ALA A 96 4.46 2.77 5.68
C ALA A 96 3.04 2.25 5.94
N LEU A 97 2.84 0.93 5.81
CA LEU A 97 1.58 0.26 6.12
C LEU A 97 1.19 0.46 7.59
N PHE A 98 2.14 0.22 8.51
CA PHE A 98 1.92 0.35 9.94
C PHE A 98 1.51 1.77 10.36
N LEU A 99 2.13 2.78 9.74
CA LEU A 99 1.86 4.20 9.98
C LEU A 99 0.64 4.71 9.22
N GLY A 100 0.10 3.95 8.26
CA GLY A 100 -0.99 4.39 7.39
C GLY A 100 -0.59 5.58 6.52
N ARG A 101 0.62 5.54 5.95
CA ARG A 101 1.21 6.65 5.17
C ARG A 101 1.51 6.21 3.74
N THR A 102 1.43 7.16 2.81
CA THR A 102 1.94 6.98 1.45
C THR A 102 3.46 6.85 1.51
N PHE A 103 3.97 5.75 0.97
CA PHE A 103 5.39 5.49 0.87
C PHE A 103 5.99 6.28 -0.29
N VAL A 104 6.98 7.12 0.01
CA VAL A 104 7.80 7.77 -1.01
C VAL A 104 8.99 6.86 -1.29
N MET A 105 8.81 6.06 -2.34
CA MET A 105 9.74 5.04 -2.80
C MET A 105 10.88 5.69 -3.62
N PRO A 106 12.13 5.24 -3.46
CA PRO A 106 13.21 5.64 -4.36
C PRO A 106 12.85 5.36 -5.81
N SER A 107 13.25 6.21 -6.75
CA SER A 107 12.98 5.99 -8.18
C SER A 107 13.85 4.90 -8.82
N GLY A 108 14.94 4.49 -8.15
CA GLY A 108 15.80 3.41 -8.64
C GLY A 108 16.36 2.52 -7.53
N MET A 109 16.76 1.32 -7.94
CA MET A 109 17.43 0.32 -7.11
C MET A 109 18.73 -0.12 -7.78
N CYS A 110 19.81 -0.25 -7.03
CA CYS A 110 21.12 -0.64 -7.54
C CYS A 110 21.14 -2.14 -7.89
N ILE A 111 21.40 -2.47 -9.16
CA ILE A 111 21.49 -3.85 -9.67
C ILE A 111 22.94 -4.21 -10.06
N ASN A 112 23.90 -3.46 -9.55
CA ASN A 112 25.29 -3.59 -9.96
C ASN A 112 25.84 -5.00 -9.65
N PRO A 113 26.38 -5.73 -10.64
CA PRO A 113 26.93 -7.07 -10.40
C PRO A 113 28.18 -7.03 -9.49
N ILE A 114 28.73 -5.85 -9.18
CA ILE A 114 29.83 -5.70 -8.21
C ILE A 114 29.46 -6.27 -6.83
N HIS A 115 28.17 -6.27 -6.45
CA HIS A 115 27.73 -6.87 -5.20
C HIS A 115 27.93 -8.39 -5.16
N ASN A 116 27.95 -9.05 -6.32
CA ASN A 116 28.21 -10.49 -6.43
C ASN A 116 29.70 -10.82 -6.29
N LYS A 117 30.58 -9.81 -6.36
CA LYS A 117 32.05 -9.97 -6.30
C LYS A 117 32.65 -9.61 -4.94
N LYS A 118 31.84 -9.25 -3.92
CA LYS A 118 32.30 -8.92 -2.55
C LYS A 118 33.14 -10.03 -1.88
N GLY A 119 33.18 -11.25 -2.43
CA GLY A 119 34.05 -12.34 -1.99
C GLY A 119 35.31 -12.62 -2.84
N ILE A 120 35.54 -11.95 -3.98
CA ILE A 120 36.59 -12.35 -4.94
C ILE A 120 37.71 -11.33 -5.14
N LEU A 121 37.51 -10.03 -4.92
CA LEU A 121 38.61 -9.06 -5.09
C LEU A 121 38.55 -7.94 -4.05
N HIS A 122 39.57 -7.89 -3.19
CA HIS A 122 40.04 -6.67 -2.56
C HIS A 122 40.53 -5.73 -3.67
N GLN A 123 39.64 -4.94 -4.26
CA GLN A 123 40.05 -3.79 -5.06
C GLN A 123 39.65 -2.51 -4.35
N SER A 124 40.65 -1.65 -4.26
CA SER A 124 40.64 -0.33 -3.67
C SER A 124 39.48 0.52 -4.13
N SER A 125 39.00 1.33 -3.20
CA SER A 125 38.05 2.42 -3.34
C SER A 125 38.38 3.34 -4.50
N ASP A 126 37.87 3.04 -5.69
CA ASP A 126 37.54 4.07 -6.65
C ASP A 126 36.14 4.56 -6.28
N MET A 127 36.07 5.81 -5.79
CA MET A 127 34.82 6.44 -5.37
C MET A 127 33.75 6.22 -6.43
N VAL A 128 32.66 5.56 -6.04
CA VAL A 128 31.56 5.28 -6.97
C VAL A 128 30.89 6.62 -7.28
N SER A 129 31.22 7.21 -8.43
CA SER A 129 30.57 8.45 -8.87
C SER A 129 29.06 8.22 -9.05
N GLU A 130 28.24 9.25 -8.82
CA GLU A 130 26.78 9.20 -9.06
C GLU A 130 26.45 8.72 -10.48
N GLU A 131 27.30 9.01 -11.47
CA GLU A 131 27.20 8.49 -12.85
C GLU A 131 27.32 6.96 -12.93
N ARG A 132 28.23 6.35 -12.17
CA ARG A 132 28.38 4.90 -12.13
C ARG A 132 27.21 4.23 -11.42
N TRP A 133 26.62 4.92 -10.43
CA TRP A 133 25.35 4.50 -9.80
C TRP A 133 24.19 4.55 -10.79
N ALA A 134 24.02 5.64 -11.52
CA ALA A 134 22.97 5.76 -12.54
C ALA A 134 23.11 4.69 -13.64
N ALA A 135 24.34 4.35 -14.04
CA ALA A 135 24.60 3.29 -15.01
C ALA A 135 24.39 1.87 -14.45
N SER A 136 24.22 1.71 -13.14
CA SER A 136 24.07 0.42 -12.47
C SER A 136 22.84 0.33 -11.56
N SER A 137 21.90 1.26 -11.75
CA SER A 137 20.57 1.23 -11.15
C SER A 137 19.51 0.88 -12.19
N CYS A 138 18.43 0.28 -11.73
CA CYS A 138 17.22 0.04 -12.51
C CYS A 138 16.09 0.89 -11.93
N ALA A 139 15.21 1.41 -12.77
CA ALA A 139 14.06 2.16 -12.31
C ALA A 139 13.10 1.25 -11.53
N MET A 140 12.53 1.74 -10.43
CA MET A 140 11.67 0.94 -9.56
C MET A 140 10.40 0.46 -10.27
N ASP A 141 9.85 1.27 -11.17
CA ASP A 141 8.70 0.93 -12.03
C ASP A 141 9.04 -0.10 -13.12
N SER A 142 10.32 -0.37 -13.36
CA SER A 142 10.78 -1.45 -14.23
C SER A 142 11.02 -2.76 -13.48
N LEU A 143 11.29 -2.69 -12.17
CA LEU A 143 11.50 -3.86 -11.31
C LEU A 143 10.22 -4.35 -10.64
N TYR A 144 9.32 -3.44 -10.30
CA TYR A 144 8.13 -3.71 -9.53
C TYR A 144 6.89 -3.12 -10.20
N ASP A 145 5.80 -3.87 -10.15
CA ASP A 145 4.47 -3.36 -10.47
C ASP A 145 3.99 -2.45 -9.34
N LEU A 146 4.15 -1.13 -9.52
CA LEU A 146 3.80 -0.13 -8.52
C LEU A 146 2.30 -0.03 -8.29
N ASP A 147 1.49 -0.34 -9.31
CA ASP A 147 0.03 -0.35 -9.18
C ASP A 147 -0.41 -1.51 -8.29
N LEU A 148 0.19 -2.69 -8.50
CA LEU A 148 -0.07 -3.86 -7.65
C LEU A 148 0.38 -3.66 -6.20
N ILE A 149 1.52 -3.00 -5.97
CA ILE A 149 1.93 -2.64 -4.60
C ILE A 149 0.94 -1.64 -4.00
N SER A 150 0.49 -0.66 -4.80
CA SER A 150 -0.45 0.39 -4.40
C SER A 150 -1.85 -0.10 -4.05
N ASP A 151 -2.20 -1.34 -4.41
CA ASP A 151 -3.43 -1.98 -3.92
C ASP A 151 -3.39 -2.23 -2.40
N THR A 152 -2.19 -2.36 -1.81
CA THR A 152 -2.02 -2.58 -0.36
C THR A 152 -1.42 -1.37 0.35
N ILE A 153 -0.38 -0.77 -0.22
CA ILE A 153 0.38 0.31 0.40
C ILE A 153 0.49 1.43 -0.64
N PRO A 154 -0.11 2.62 -0.44
CA PRO A 154 0.00 3.70 -1.42
C PRO A 154 1.46 4.08 -1.65
N VAL A 155 1.92 4.08 -2.90
CA VAL A 155 3.30 4.41 -3.27
C VAL A 155 3.32 5.59 -4.23
N ILE A 156 4.30 6.49 -4.04
CA ILE A 156 4.76 7.42 -5.08
C ILE A 156 6.27 7.32 -5.22
N LEU A 157 6.80 7.61 -6.41
CA LEU A 157 8.25 7.71 -6.63
C LEU A 157 8.79 9.08 -6.21
N ASP A 158 10.03 9.10 -5.73
CA ASP A 158 10.79 10.31 -5.33
C ASP A 158 11.23 11.21 -6.50
N ASN A 159 10.91 10.84 -7.74
CA ASN A 159 11.07 11.68 -8.94
C ASN A 159 9.72 12.14 -9.52
N SER A 160 8.60 11.84 -8.84
CA SER A 160 7.26 12.19 -9.31
C SER A 160 6.93 13.68 -9.06
N LYS A 161 6.03 14.23 -9.89
CA LYS A 161 5.48 15.59 -9.68
C LYS A 161 4.80 15.72 -8.30
N MET A 162 4.13 14.65 -7.85
CA MET A 162 3.48 14.62 -6.55
C MET A 162 4.49 14.82 -5.42
N TRP A 163 5.63 14.12 -5.48
CA TRP A 163 6.69 14.29 -4.49
C TRP A 163 7.22 15.73 -4.41
N HIS A 164 7.44 16.37 -5.55
CA HIS A 164 7.82 17.79 -5.58
C HIS A 164 6.80 18.70 -4.89
N HIS A 165 5.50 18.44 -5.08
CA HIS A 165 4.44 19.17 -4.38
C HIS A 165 4.43 18.91 -2.87
N VAL A 166 4.61 17.65 -2.46
CA VAL A 166 4.71 17.26 -1.04
C VAL A 166 5.87 17.97 -0.36
N LEU A 167 7.07 17.92 -0.96
CA LEU A 167 8.26 18.60 -0.44
C LEU A 167 8.06 20.11 -0.33
N THR A 168 7.54 20.74 -1.38
CA THR A 168 7.30 22.19 -1.38
C THR A 168 6.31 22.57 -0.28
N THR A 169 5.26 21.77 -0.09
CA THR A 169 4.25 22.00 0.95
C THR A 169 4.80 21.76 2.35
N SER A 170 5.57 20.69 2.55
CA SER A 170 6.16 20.36 3.85
C SER A 170 7.16 21.43 4.29
N MET A 171 7.96 21.97 3.36
CA MET A 171 8.88 23.07 3.64
C MET A 171 8.14 24.36 4.00
N LYS A 172 7.04 24.69 3.32
CA LYS A 172 6.18 25.85 3.67
C LYS A 172 5.57 25.75 5.06
N LEU A 173 5.27 24.53 5.52
CA LEU A 173 4.71 24.26 6.85
C LEU A 173 5.79 24.22 7.96
N GLY A 174 7.08 24.23 7.61
CA GLY A 174 8.19 24.23 8.55
C GLY A 174 8.18 23.02 9.49
N SER A 175 8.39 23.25 10.79
CA SER A 175 8.40 22.21 11.83
C SER A 175 7.06 21.47 11.99
N ARG A 176 5.96 22.01 11.45
CA ARG A 176 4.65 21.34 11.43
C ARG A 176 4.43 20.49 10.18
N GLY A 177 5.29 20.64 9.16
CA GLY A 177 5.18 19.95 7.88
C GLY A 177 6.10 18.76 7.73
N ILE A 178 7.31 18.84 8.28
CA ILE A 178 8.35 17.82 8.12
C ILE A 178 9.10 17.59 9.43
N ALA A 179 9.41 16.33 9.72
CA ALA A 179 10.44 15.97 10.69
C ALA A 179 11.41 14.96 10.09
N HIS A 180 12.69 15.23 10.25
CA HIS A 180 13.75 14.26 10.05
C HIS A 180 13.93 13.48 11.36
N VAL A 181 13.72 12.17 11.32
CA VAL A 181 13.63 11.33 12.51
C VAL A 181 14.71 10.24 12.52
N GLN A 182 15.55 10.29 13.55
CA GLN A 182 16.62 9.33 13.79
C GLN A 182 16.42 8.66 15.16
N GLY A 183 16.54 7.33 15.21
CA GLY A 183 16.42 6.58 16.48
C GLY A 183 15.02 6.58 17.11
N VAL A 184 13.99 7.08 16.41
CA VAL A 184 12.60 7.06 16.88
C VAL A 184 11.94 5.73 16.48
N SER A 185 11.21 5.12 17.42
CA SER A 185 10.49 3.86 17.19
C SER A 185 9.25 4.08 16.32
N ARG A 186 8.83 3.05 15.56
CA ARG A 186 7.60 3.13 14.76
C ARG A 186 6.35 3.41 15.60
N ALA A 187 6.31 2.90 16.85
CA ALA A 187 5.22 3.16 17.79
C ALA A 187 5.15 4.66 18.14
N ASP A 188 6.30 5.27 18.46
CA ASP A 188 6.39 6.70 18.73
C ASP A 188 5.95 7.54 17.53
N LEU A 189 6.35 7.16 16.32
CA LEU A 189 5.94 7.85 15.08
C LEU A 189 4.42 7.78 14.86
N LYS A 190 3.76 6.72 15.35
CA LYS A 190 2.32 6.50 15.23
C LYS A 190 1.52 7.23 16.31
N GLU A 191 2.00 7.17 17.55
CA GLU A 191 1.23 7.58 18.73
C GLU A 191 1.49 9.03 19.14
N LYS A 192 2.74 9.51 19.02
CA LYS A 192 3.09 10.86 19.47
C LYS A 192 2.59 11.88 18.46
N SER A 193 1.75 12.82 18.92
CA SER A 193 1.18 13.92 18.10
C SER A 193 2.24 14.78 17.41
N LEU A 194 3.45 14.83 17.98
CA LEU A 194 4.64 15.45 17.39
C LEU A 194 4.95 14.91 15.99
N TYR A 195 4.72 13.61 15.74
CA TYR A 195 5.04 12.94 14.48
C TYR A 195 3.79 12.54 13.71
N SER A 196 2.77 12.03 14.40
CA SER A 196 1.60 11.43 13.78
C SER A 196 0.81 12.43 12.93
N ASN A 197 0.88 13.73 13.23
CA ASN A 197 0.20 14.79 12.48
C ASN A 197 1.04 15.44 11.37
N LEU A 198 2.33 15.12 11.27
CA LEU A 198 3.19 15.69 10.24
C LEU A 198 2.78 15.21 8.86
N LEU A 199 2.82 16.13 7.89
CA LEU A 199 2.64 15.81 6.48
C LEU A 199 3.72 14.83 6.02
N LEU A 200 4.99 15.06 6.36
CA LEU A 200 6.12 14.27 5.93
C LEU A 200 6.97 13.80 7.12
N ILE A 201 7.12 12.48 7.27
CA ILE A 201 8.14 11.88 8.11
C ILE A 201 9.31 11.47 7.23
N ASN A 202 10.49 12.04 7.48
CA ASN A 202 11.72 11.71 6.79
C ASN A 202 12.53 10.74 7.66
N ARG A 203 12.59 9.46 7.24
CA ARG A 203 13.33 8.35 7.85
C ARG A 203 14.72 8.16 7.25
N THR A 204 15.23 9.14 6.52
CA THR A 204 16.57 9.16 5.91
C THR A 204 17.70 9.30 6.95
N ALA A 205 17.52 8.76 8.15
CA ALA A 205 18.60 8.52 9.10
C ALA A 205 18.31 7.28 9.97
N SER A 206 17.34 6.43 9.60
CA SER A 206 16.92 5.32 10.44
C SER A 206 18.00 4.24 10.49
N PRO A 207 18.64 3.99 11.65
CA PRO A 207 19.42 2.78 11.87
C PRO A 207 18.49 1.56 12.10
N LEU A 208 17.18 1.72 11.93
CA LEU A 208 16.23 0.63 12.14
C LEU A 208 15.87 -0.07 10.82
N SER A 209 16.33 0.45 9.66
CA SER A 209 16.27 -0.30 8.41
C SER A 209 17.09 -1.60 8.48
N TRP A 210 18.08 -1.68 9.38
CA TRP A 210 18.92 -2.86 9.59
C TRP A 210 18.53 -3.71 10.81
N GLN A 211 17.66 -3.22 11.71
CA GLN A 211 17.32 -3.89 12.98
C GLN A 211 15.94 -4.56 12.97
N VAL A 212 15.56 -5.21 11.86
CA VAL A 212 14.34 -6.02 11.82
C VAL A 212 14.54 -7.43 12.41
N TYR A 213 15.75 -7.75 12.89
CA TYR A 213 16.06 -9.01 13.60
C TYR A 213 16.80 -8.78 14.92
N ASN A 214 16.16 -8.14 15.89
CA ASN A 214 16.42 -8.50 17.29
C ASN A 214 15.06 -8.81 17.93
N PHE A 215 14.72 -10.10 17.95
CA PHE A 215 13.75 -10.65 18.90
C PHE A 215 14.39 -10.70 20.28
#